data_AF-A0A3N2JPU6-F1
#
_entry.id   AF-A0A3N2JPU6-F1
#
_cell.length_a   1.000
_cell.length_b   1.000
_cell.length_c   1.000
_cell.angle_alpha   90.00
_cell.angle_beta   90.00
_cell.angle_gamma   90.00
#
_symmetry.space_group_name_H-M   'P 1'
#
loop_
_entity.id
_entity.type
_entity.pdbx_description
1 polymer ?
#
loop_
_entity_poly.entity_id
_entity_poly.type
_entity_poly.pdbx_seq_one_letter_code
_entity_poly.pdbx_strand_id
1 'polypeptide(L)'
;MPLDPRTSAALDHLLAVAQRDGRLPSVAAGVVRGGALSWSGALGTLDGRGGGGSAGADTQYRMGSITKTFVAVAVLRLRDAGRLDLSDRLEDHVPGSRLGAASIEQLLSHAAGVQAETPGPWWERTPGGDWDALAATPVEQRFRGGRRFHYSNVGFAALGRVLESHHGRSWSEVVREDLLLPLEMGRTTTRPAGRAAQGLAVHPFADVLLPEPEHDAGAMAPAGQLWTTVRDLARWATFLGGDTAGLLDADTLAEMCEPHHVVDEPGAPWTGAHGLGWQVWNVDGVRYAGHGGSMPGFLAGLRVRLDAGGPDDGGARGDGAVVLTNTTTSPAVGPLRSDLLDRLAELEPAPVEAWTASVGGHGELLDLVGTWHWGPSTTTARLAGEHLVLGEPGKGRGSRFARVSDDAFVGLDGYHTGEPLRVVRRADGTVSHLDLASFRFTRTPYDPGADVPGGVDVAGWV
;
A
#
# COMPACT_ATOMS: atom_id res chain seq x y z
N MET A 1 9.26 -20.02 6.13
CA MET A 1 8.99 -21.39 6.63
C MET A 1 7.91 -21.98 5.74
N PRO A 2 8.01 -23.25 5.30
CA PRO A 2 6.90 -23.87 4.57
C PRO A 2 5.64 -23.87 5.44
N LEU A 3 4.48 -23.63 4.82
CA LEU A 3 3.19 -23.67 5.51
C LEU A 3 2.85 -25.10 5.97
N ASP A 4 1.99 -25.24 6.97
CA ASP A 4 1.38 -26.53 7.35
C ASP A 4 0.72 -27.15 6.10
N PRO A 5 0.88 -28.47 5.87
CA PRO A 5 0.28 -29.13 4.71
C PRO A 5 -1.23 -28.93 4.58
N ARG A 6 -1.96 -28.80 5.69
CA ARG A 6 -3.40 -28.52 5.69
C ARG A 6 -3.70 -27.10 5.21
N THR A 7 -2.87 -26.13 5.58
CA THR A 7 -2.95 -24.76 5.05
C THR A 7 -2.73 -24.77 3.54
N SER A 8 -1.68 -25.44 3.06
CA SER A 8 -1.40 -25.55 1.63
C SER A 8 -2.56 -26.19 0.86
N ALA A 9 -3.12 -27.29 1.37
CA ALA A 9 -4.27 -27.96 0.75
C ALA A 9 -5.54 -27.08 0.71
N ALA A 10 -5.75 -26.24 1.74
CA ALA A 10 -6.87 -25.29 1.76
C ALA A 10 -6.69 -24.18 0.71
N LEU A 11 -5.48 -23.66 0.54
CA LEU A 11 -5.16 -22.67 -0.49
C LEU A 11 -5.29 -23.27 -1.91
N ASP A 12 -4.83 -24.51 -2.12
CA ASP A 12 -5.01 -25.25 -3.37
C ASP A 12 -6.50 -25.42 -3.70
N HIS A 13 -7.33 -25.72 -2.70
CA HIS A 13 -8.78 -25.83 -2.87
C HIS A 13 -9.41 -24.51 -3.29
N LEU A 14 -9.07 -23.39 -2.63
CA LEU A 14 -9.55 -22.06 -3.01
C LEU A 14 -9.17 -21.70 -4.45
N LEU A 15 -7.92 -22.00 -4.84
CA LEU A 15 -7.46 -21.78 -6.22
C LEU A 15 -8.25 -22.63 -7.23
N ALA A 16 -8.54 -23.88 -6.90
CA ALA A 16 -9.32 -24.78 -7.76
C ALA A 16 -10.77 -24.33 -7.92
N VAL A 17 -11.41 -23.88 -6.84
CA VAL A 17 -12.76 -23.31 -6.88
C VAL A 17 -12.76 -22.04 -7.74
N ALA A 18 -11.81 -21.12 -7.52
CA ALA A 18 -11.72 -19.89 -8.31
C ALA A 18 -11.45 -20.17 -9.80
N GLN A 19 -10.60 -21.15 -10.12
CA GLN A 19 -10.32 -21.54 -11.51
C GLN A 19 -11.58 -22.07 -12.19
N ARG A 20 -12.29 -22.99 -11.53
CA ARG A 20 -13.49 -23.64 -12.07
C ARG A 20 -14.65 -22.65 -12.20
N ASP A 21 -15.03 -22.02 -11.10
CA ASP A 21 -16.25 -21.20 -11.03
C ASP A 21 -16.04 -19.85 -11.73
N GLY A 22 -14.80 -19.35 -11.72
CA GLY A 22 -14.39 -18.18 -12.48
C GLY A 22 -14.13 -18.45 -13.96
N ARG A 23 -14.22 -19.71 -14.42
CA ARG A 23 -13.96 -20.16 -15.80
C ARG A 23 -12.61 -19.65 -16.32
N LEU A 24 -11.59 -19.69 -15.46
CA LEU A 24 -10.27 -19.13 -15.75
C LEU A 24 -9.48 -20.10 -16.65
N PRO A 25 -9.05 -19.69 -17.86
CA PRO A 25 -8.27 -20.57 -18.75
C PRO A 25 -6.97 -21.05 -18.09
N SER A 26 -6.32 -20.16 -17.36
CA SER A 26 -5.32 -20.47 -16.34
C SER A 26 -5.35 -19.46 -15.21
N VAL A 27 -4.93 -19.91 -14.03
CA VAL A 27 -4.68 -19.04 -12.87
C VAL A 27 -3.43 -19.52 -12.17
N ALA A 28 -2.60 -18.58 -11.75
CA ALA A 28 -1.44 -18.83 -10.89
C ALA A 28 -1.54 -17.87 -9.70
N ALA A 29 -1.28 -18.37 -8.50
CA ALA A 29 -1.34 -17.60 -7.28
C ALA A 29 -0.18 -17.93 -6.35
N GLY A 30 0.12 -17.02 -5.43
CA GLY A 30 1.13 -17.20 -4.41
C GLY A 30 0.79 -16.46 -3.13
N VAL A 31 1.29 -16.98 -2.01
CA VAL A 31 1.19 -16.39 -0.68
C VAL A 31 2.59 -16.12 -0.16
N VAL A 32 2.83 -14.89 0.27
CA VAL A 32 4.05 -14.43 0.91
C VAL A 32 3.83 -14.36 2.41
N ARG A 33 4.75 -14.94 3.16
CA ARG A 33 4.77 -14.89 4.62
C ARG A 33 6.21 -14.87 5.12
N GLY A 34 6.47 -14.03 6.11
CA GLY A 34 7.82 -13.85 6.66
C GLY A 34 8.85 -13.42 5.59
N GLY A 35 8.41 -12.62 4.60
CA GLY A 35 9.27 -12.12 3.52
C GLY A 35 9.59 -13.13 2.40
N ALA A 36 8.96 -14.31 2.38
CA ALA A 36 9.20 -15.29 1.32
C ALA A 36 7.91 -15.87 0.75
N LEU A 37 7.94 -16.25 -0.54
CA LEU A 37 6.90 -17.04 -1.18
C LEU A 37 6.78 -18.41 -0.47
N SER A 38 5.78 -18.52 0.40
CA SER A 38 5.59 -19.67 1.29
C SER A 38 4.64 -20.72 0.70
N TRP A 39 3.80 -20.31 -0.25
CA TRP A 39 2.98 -21.19 -1.07
C TRP A 39 2.82 -20.61 -2.48
N SER A 40 2.73 -21.48 -3.48
CA SER A 40 2.31 -21.12 -4.83
C SER A 40 1.55 -22.26 -5.48
N GLY A 41 0.45 -21.94 -6.15
CA GLY A 41 -0.36 -22.89 -6.91
C GLY A 41 -0.63 -22.37 -8.32
N ALA A 42 -0.90 -23.28 -9.25
CA ALA A 42 -1.37 -22.93 -10.59
C ALA A 42 -2.26 -24.02 -11.18
N LEU A 43 -3.27 -23.61 -11.95
CA LEU A 43 -4.22 -24.48 -12.62
C LEU A 43 -4.52 -23.98 -14.03
N GLY A 44 -4.96 -24.90 -14.89
CA GLY A 44 -5.26 -24.62 -16.30
C GLY A 44 -4.01 -24.60 -17.18
N THR A 45 -4.17 -24.08 -18.39
CA THR A 45 -3.14 -24.12 -19.44
C THR A 45 -2.91 -22.74 -20.07
N LEU A 46 -1.72 -22.55 -20.62
CA LEU A 46 -1.29 -21.27 -21.19
C LEU A 46 -2.22 -20.76 -22.32
N ASP A 47 -2.90 -21.66 -23.02
CA ASP A 47 -3.82 -21.39 -24.13
C ASP A 47 -5.29 -21.69 -23.77
N GLY A 48 -5.57 -22.10 -22.52
CA GLY A 48 -6.91 -22.43 -22.05
C GLY A 48 -7.49 -23.76 -22.57
N ARG A 49 -6.70 -24.57 -23.27
CA ARG A 49 -7.18 -25.81 -23.92
C ARG A 49 -6.67 -27.05 -23.20
N GLY A 50 -7.47 -28.12 -23.25
CA GLY A 50 -7.06 -29.44 -22.77
C GLY A 50 -5.83 -29.94 -23.52
N GLY A 51 -4.79 -30.35 -22.79
CA GLY A 51 -3.50 -30.79 -23.35
C GLY A 51 -2.52 -29.66 -23.69
N GLY A 52 -2.90 -28.39 -23.49
CA GLY A 52 -1.98 -27.26 -23.58
C GLY A 52 -0.90 -27.27 -22.51
N GLY A 53 0.14 -26.46 -22.67
CA GLY A 53 1.18 -26.32 -21.66
C GLY A 53 0.58 -25.84 -20.34
N SER A 54 0.87 -26.50 -19.22
CA SER A 54 0.22 -26.16 -17.94
C SER A 54 0.66 -24.78 -17.43
N ALA A 55 -0.13 -24.11 -16.60
CA ALA A 55 0.35 -22.94 -15.88
C ALA A 55 1.33 -23.34 -14.75
N GLY A 56 2.05 -22.37 -14.20
CA GLY A 56 3.00 -22.59 -13.11
C GLY A 56 3.50 -21.27 -12.53
N ALA A 57 4.20 -21.32 -11.40
CA ALA A 57 4.67 -20.12 -10.70
C ALA A 57 5.61 -19.23 -11.54
N ASP A 58 6.30 -19.81 -12.53
CA ASP A 58 7.24 -19.12 -13.43
C ASP A 58 6.63 -18.77 -14.82
N THR A 59 5.33 -19.01 -15.01
CA THR A 59 4.57 -18.52 -16.19
C THR A 59 4.41 -17.01 -16.11
N GLN A 60 4.72 -16.31 -17.21
CA GLN A 60 4.46 -14.89 -17.32
C GLN A 60 2.99 -14.59 -17.66
N TYR A 61 2.46 -13.56 -17.00
CA TYR A 61 1.17 -12.93 -17.28
C TYR A 61 1.37 -11.42 -17.36
N ARG A 62 0.53 -10.72 -18.13
CA ARG A 62 0.51 -9.25 -18.11
C ARG A 62 -0.08 -8.79 -16.79
N MET A 63 0.66 -7.97 -16.03
CA MET A 63 0.23 -7.54 -14.70
C MET A 63 -0.63 -6.28 -14.72
N GLY A 64 -0.76 -5.64 -15.88
CA GLY A 64 -1.55 -4.42 -16.05
C GLY A 64 -1.12 -3.34 -15.07
N SER A 65 -2.10 -2.69 -14.46
CA SER A 65 -1.91 -1.51 -13.61
C SER A 65 -1.03 -1.71 -12.36
N ILE A 66 -0.67 -2.94 -11.99
CA ILE A 66 0.40 -3.17 -11.00
C ILE A 66 1.73 -2.53 -11.48
N THR A 67 1.93 -2.36 -12.79
CA THR A 67 3.07 -1.61 -13.37
C THR A 67 3.26 -0.22 -12.73
N LYS A 68 2.17 0.46 -12.38
CA LYS A 68 2.18 1.80 -11.77
C LYS A 68 2.97 1.85 -10.48
N THR A 69 2.94 0.77 -9.70
CA THR A 69 3.63 0.74 -8.40
C THR A 69 5.14 0.78 -8.59
N PHE A 70 5.66 0.18 -9.66
CA PHE A 70 7.09 0.25 -10.00
C PHE A 70 7.51 1.65 -10.46
N VAL A 71 6.66 2.28 -11.29
CA VAL A 71 6.87 3.66 -11.73
C VAL A 71 6.85 4.62 -10.54
N ALA A 72 5.88 4.44 -9.63
CA ALA A 72 5.76 5.24 -8.41
C ALA A 72 7.00 5.11 -7.52
N VAL A 73 7.47 3.88 -7.24
CA VAL A 73 8.69 3.67 -6.46
C VAL A 73 9.91 4.32 -7.15
N ALA A 74 10.05 4.19 -8.46
CA ALA A 74 11.13 4.86 -9.19
C ALA A 74 11.07 6.40 -9.08
N VAL A 75 9.87 7.00 -9.10
CA VAL A 75 9.68 8.44 -8.90
C VAL A 75 10.02 8.85 -7.46
N LEU A 76 9.59 8.09 -6.46
CA LEU A 76 9.93 8.37 -5.06
C LEU A 76 11.42 8.24 -4.79
N ARG A 77 12.13 7.38 -5.52
CA ARG A 77 13.61 7.35 -5.45
C ARG A 77 14.27 8.60 -6.03
N LEU A 78 13.67 9.26 -7.02
CA LEU A 78 14.14 10.58 -7.44
C LEU A 78 13.92 11.62 -6.33
N ARG A 79 12.78 11.56 -5.63
CA ARG A 79 12.48 12.41 -4.48
C ARG A 79 13.50 12.21 -3.36
N ASP A 80 13.73 10.96 -2.94
CA ASP A 80 14.68 10.62 -1.88
C ASP A 80 16.12 11.05 -2.23
N ALA A 81 16.46 11.06 -3.53
CA ALA A 81 17.73 11.58 -4.03
C ALA A 81 17.78 13.12 -4.17
N GLY A 82 16.73 13.84 -3.76
CA GLY A 82 16.64 15.30 -3.84
C GLY A 82 16.54 15.85 -5.27
N ARG A 83 16.09 15.04 -6.23
CA ARG A 83 16.05 15.40 -7.66
C ARG A 83 14.71 16.01 -8.10
N LEU A 84 13.67 15.82 -7.31
CA LEU A 84 12.36 16.44 -7.46
C LEU A 84 11.70 16.54 -6.08
N ASP A 85 10.73 17.43 -5.95
CA ASP A 85 9.79 17.48 -4.83
C ASP A 85 8.42 16.95 -5.26
N LEU A 86 7.65 16.40 -4.32
CA LEU A 86 6.29 15.91 -4.61
C LEU A 86 5.33 17.06 -4.98
N SER A 87 5.59 18.26 -4.48
CA SER A 87 4.84 19.48 -4.79
C SER A 87 5.24 20.13 -6.12
N ASP A 88 6.35 19.70 -6.74
CA ASP A 88 6.77 20.20 -8.06
C ASP A 88 5.68 19.98 -9.09
N ARG A 89 5.56 20.92 -10.03
CA ARG A 89 4.62 20.81 -11.13
C ARG A 89 5.22 19.92 -12.20
N LEU A 90 4.39 19.17 -12.91
CA LEU A 90 4.87 18.29 -13.98
C LEU A 90 5.66 19.05 -15.05
N GLU A 91 5.28 20.28 -15.37
CA GLU A 91 5.98 21.08 -16.40
C GLU A 91 7.40 21.48 -16.01
N ASP A 92 7.73 21.47 -14.72
CA ASP A 92 9.09 21.75 -14.24
C ASP A 92 10.06 20.62 -14.65
N HIS A 93 9.53 19.41 -14.85
CA HIS A 93 10.28 18.20 -15.20
C HIS A 93 10.07 17.74 -16.65
N VAL A 94 8.89 18.03 -17.21
CA VAL A 94 8.46 17.66 -18.55
C VAL A 94 7.74 18.85 -19.21
N PRO A 95 8.50 19.84 -19.72
CA PRO A 95 7.93 21.06 -20.27
C PRO A 95 7.07 20.80 -21.52
N GLY A 96 6.02 21.60 -21.69
CA GLY A 96 5.10 21.50 -22.84
C GLY A 96 3.97 20.47 -22.68
N SER A 97 3.92 19.75 -21.55
CA SER A 97 2.81 18.84 -21.23
C SER A 97 1.52 19.60 -20.92
N ARG A 98 0.39 19.13 -21.47
CA ARG A 98 -0.94 19.65 -21.08
C ARG A 98 -1.36 19.30 -19.66
N LEU A 99 -0.63 18.40 -19.01
CA LEU A 99 -0.76 18.07 -17.60
C LEU A 99 0.13 18.94 -16.70
N GLY A 100 0.78 19.96 -17.26
CA GLY A 100 1.87 20.72 -16.63
C GLY A 100 1.56 21.30 -15.25
N ALA A 101 0.30 21.65 -14.96
CA ALA A 101 -0.09 22.22 -13.67
C ALA A 101 -0.28 21.21 -12.54
N ALA A 102 -0.40 19.91 -12.84
CA ALA A 102 -0.55 18.87 -11.82
C ALA A 102 0.78 18.70 -11.06
N SER A 103 0.71 18.53 -9.74
CA SER A 103 1.91 18.17 -8.97
C SER A 103 2.26 16.69 -9.13
N ILE A 104 3.51 16.33 -8.85
CA ILE A 104 3.95 14.92 -8.86
C ILE A 104 3.13 14.08 -7.88
N GLU A 105 2.89 14.58 -6.67
CA GLU A 105 2.03 13.96 -5.66
C GLU A 105 0.61 13.67 -6.18
N GLN A 106 0.01 14.65 -6.86
CA GLN A 106 -1.34 14.54 -7.40
C GLN A 106 -1.43 13.49 -8.52
N LEU A 107 -0.36 13.31 -9.30
CA LEU A 107 -0.31 12.26 -10.33
C LEU A 107 -0.17 10.88 -9.69
N LEU A 108 0.73 10.74 -8.71
CA LEU A 108 0.97 9.47 -7.98
C LEU A 108 -0.27 8.99 -7.23
N SER A 109 -1.01 9.92 -6.62
CA SER A 109 -2.21 9.64 -5.81
C SER A 109 -3.52 9.65 -6.60
N HIS A 110 -3.45 9.80 -7.93
CA HIS A 110 -4.62 9.93 -8.81
C HIS A 110 -5.58 11.07 -8.39
N ALA A 111 -5.04 12.18 -7.88
CA ALA A 111 -5.81 13.35 -7.46
C ALA A 111 -5.58 14.58 -8.34
N ALA A 112 -4.81 14.45 -9.41
CA ALA A 112 -4.57 15.52 -10.37
C ALA A 112 -5.86 15.98 -11.06
N GLY A 113 -6.93 15.18 -11.05
CA GLY A 113 -8.20 15.53 -11.70
C GLY A 113 -8.12 15.51 -13.23
N VAL A 114 -7.07 14.90 -13.77
CA VAL A 114 -6.80 14.75 -15.20
C VAL A 114 -7.61 13.59 -15.79
N GLN A 115 -7.89 13.62 -17.09
CA GLN A 115 -8.61 12.55 -17.77
C GLN A 115 -8.03 11.15 -17.51
N ALA A 116 -8.91 10.15 -17.39
CA ALA A 116 -8.51 8.79 -17.04
C ALA A 116 -7.70 8.12 -18.17
N GLU A 117 -8.20 8.24 -19.40
CA GLU A 117 -7.69 7.57 -20.59
C GLU A 117 -7.33 8.56 -21.71
N THR A 118 -6.49 8.12 -22.64
CA THR A 118 -6.23 8.87 -23.88
C THR A 118 -7.52 9.06 -24.68
N PRO A 119 -7.79 10.23 -25.28
CA PRO A 119 -8.84 10.34 -26.28
C PRO A 119 -8.45 9.55 -27.54
N GLY A 120 -9.46 9.02 -28.24
CA GLY A 120 -9.26 8.20 -29.44
C GLY A 120 -9.53 6.71 -29.19
N PRO A 121 -8.88 5.80 -29.94
CA PRO A 121 -9.13 4.36 -29.83
C PRO A 121 -8.73 3.83 -28.46
N TRP A 122 -9.32 2.69 -28.08
CA TRP A 122 -9.03 2.01 -26.83
C TRP A 122 -7.54 1.61 -26.77
N TRP A 123 -6.75 2.32 -25.96
CA TRP A 123 -5.29 2.21 -25.95
C TRP A 123 -4.83 0.80 -25.53
N GLU A 124 -5.56 0.11 -24.65
CA GLU A 124 -5.22 -1.25 -24.24
C GLU A 124 -5.39 -2.30 -25.37
N ARG A 125 -5.91 -1.90 -26.54
CA ARG A 125 -6.00 -2.73 -27.75
C ARG A 125 -5.33 -2.11 -28.97
N THR A 126 -4.65 -0.99 -28.81
CA THR A 126 -4.10 -0.22 -29.93
C THR A 126 -2.63 0.04 -29.67
N PRO A 127 -1.72 -0.27 -30.62
CA PRO A 127 -0.31 0.09 -30.49
C PRO A 127 -0.15 1.57 -30.13
N GLY A 128 0.66 1.85 -29.12
CA GLY A 128 0.90 3.21 -28.65
C GLY A 128 1.89 3.97 -29.52
N GLY A 129 1.78 5.30 -29.49
CA GLY A 129 2.77 6.22 -30.07
C GLY A 129 3.87 6.59 -29.07
N ASP A 130 4.72 7.53 -29.47
CA ASP A 130 5.71 8.15 -28.57
C ASP A 130 5.08 9.24 -27.67
N TRP A 131 5.93 9.81 -26.81
CA TRP A 131 5.50 10.87 -25.89
C TRP A 131 5.00 12.12 -26.62
N ASP A 132 5.61 12.50 -27.74
CA ASP A 132 5.23 13.72 -28.45
C ASP A 132 3.82 13.60 -29.03
N ALA A 133 3.47 12.43 -29.56
CA ALA A 133 2.10 12.13 -29.99
C ALA A 133 1.10 12.18 -28.81
N LEU A 134 1.47 11.63 -27.65
CA LEU A 134 0.62 11.67 -26.45
C LEU A 134 0.47 13.11 -25.90
N ALA A 135 1.56 13.88 -25.85
CA ALA A 135 1.56 15.26 -25.35
C ALA A 135 0.76 16.21 -26.27
N ALA A 136 0.77 15.95 -27.58
CA ALA A 136 -0.04 16.68 -28.56
C ALA A 136 -1.55 16.39 -28.44
N THR A 137 -1.92 15.31 -27.76
CA THR A 137 -3.31 14.87 -27.60
C THR A 137 -4.05 15.76 -26.58
N PRO A 138 -5.33 16.14 -26.80
CA PRO A 138 -6.06 17.06 -25.92
C PRO A 138 -6.50 16.36 -24.63
N VAL A 139 -5.56 16.15 -23.72
CA VAL A 139 -5.84 15.65 -22.37
C VAL A 139 -6.51 16.77 -21.56
N GLU A 140 -7.73 16.53 -21.11
CA GLU A 140 -8.55 17.54 -20.43
C GLU A 140 -8.48 17.41 -18.90
N GLN A 141 -8.48 18.55 -18.22
CA GLN A 141 -8.71 18.63 -16.78
C GLN A 141 -10.21 18.38 -16.52
N ARG A 142 -10.54 17.35 -15.74
CA ARG A 142 -11.91 17.00 -15.37
C ARG A 142 -12.35 17.68 -14.08
N PHE A 143 -11.45 17.78 -13.10
CA PHE A 143 -11.71 18.38 -11.79
C PHE A 143 -10.51 19.19 -11.32
N ARG A 144 -10.69 20.10 -10.37
CA ARG A 144 -9.55 20.77 -9.71
C ARG A 144 -8.63 19.72 -9.06
N GLY A 145 -7.32 19.83 -9.27
CA GLY A 145 -6.31 18.99 -8.62
C GLY A 145 -6.43 19.02 -7.09
N GLY A 146 -6.18 17.88 -6.45
CA GLY A 146 -6.30 17.65 -5.01
C GLY A 146 -7.74 17.58 -4.49
N ARG A 147 -8.77 17.77 -5.33
CA ARG A 147 -10.17 17.80 -4.87
C ARG A 147 -10.70 16.43 -4.48
N ARG A 148 -10.39 15.39 -5.26
CA ARG A 148 -10.91 14.04 -5.09
C ARG A 148 -10.09 13.03 -5.87
N PHE A 149 -10.19 11.77 -5.48
CA PHE A 149 -9.70 10.65 -6.26
C PHE A 149 -10.34 10.61 -7.66
N HIS A 150 -9.52 10.44 -8.68
CA HIS A 150 -9.89 10.22 -10.07
C HIS A 150 -8.76 9.47 -10.79
N TYR A 151 -8.91 8.15 -10.90
CA TYR A 151 -7.93 7.27 -11.52
C TYR A 151 -7.52 7.75 -12.92
N SER A 152 -6.21 7.75 -13.19
CA SER A 152 -5.67 8.16 -14.49
C SER A 152 -4.46 7.36 -14.93
N ASN A 153 -4.62 6.69 -16.07
CA ASN A 153 -3.54 6.04 -16.80
C ASN A 153 -2.63 7.08 -17.48
N VAL A 154 -3.20 8.16 -18.01
CA VAL A 154 -2.44 9.24 -18.65
C VAL A 154 -1.51 9.94 -17.64
N GLY A 155 -1.94 10.08 -16.39
CA GLY A 155 -1.08 10.60 -15.32
C GLY A 155 0.17 9.73 -15.10
N PHE A 156 0.03 8.41 -15.17
CA PHE A 156 1.18 7.49 -15.04
C PHE A 156 2.07 7.44 -16.29
N ALA A 157 1.51 7.62 -17.48
CA ALA A 157 2.30 7.86 -18.68
C ALA A 157 3.23 9.08 -18.51
N ALA A 158 2.70 10.18 -17.95
CA ALA A 158 3.48 11.37 -17.64
C ALA A 158 4.56 11.12 -16.58
N LEU A 159 4.27 10.35 -15.52
CA LEU A 159 5.28 9.95 -14.53
C LEU A 159 6.39 9.09 -15.14
N GLY A 160 6.06 8.22 -16.10
CA GLY A 160 7.08 7.51 -16.89
C GLY A 160 8.00 8.48 -17.65
N ARG A 161 7.44 9.54 -18.24
CA ARG A 161 8.23 10.58 -18.91
C ARG A 161 9.12 11.37 -17.95
N VAL A 162 8.68 11.61 -16.70
CA VAL A 162 9.53 12.21 -15.65
C VAL A 162 10.78 11.36 -15.43
N LEU A 163 10.65 10.04 -15.30
CA LEU A 163 11.79 9.14 -15.16
C LEU A 163 12.76 9.24 -16.33
N GLU A 164 12.24 9.28 -17.56
CA GLU A 164 13.07 9.41 -18.76
C GLU A 164 13.81 10.74 -18.84
N SER A 165 13.14 11.84 -18.46
CA SER A 165 13.73 13.19 -18.42
C SER A 165 14.91 13.24 -17.44
N HIS A 166 14.76 12.60 -16.28
CA HIS A 166 15.79 12.57 -15.24
C HIS A 166 16.92 11.58 -15.51
N HIS A 167 16.65 10.44 -16.15
CA HIS A 167 17.68 9.41 -16.33
C HIS A 167 18.34 9.39 -17.70
N GLY A 168 17.75 10.03 -18.72
CA GLY A 168 18.27 9.99 -20.10
C GLY A 168 18.17 8.62 -20.77
N ARG A 169 17.41 7.69 -20.19
CA ARG A 169 17.12 6.34 -20.68
C ARG A 169 15.62 6.04 -20.47
N SER A 170 15.09 5.01 -21.13
CA SER A 170 13.66 4.72 -21.08
C SER A 170 13.19 4.40 -19.65
N TRP A 171 11.91 4.67 -19.34
CA TRP A 171 11.35 4.33 -18.02
C TRP A 171 11.51 2.82 -17.71
N SER A 172 11.44 1.99 -18.76
CA SER A 172 11.56 0.54 -18.63
C SER A 172 12.98 0.09 -18.28
N GLU A 173 14.00 0.79 -18.78
CA GLU A 173 15.39 0.55 -18.38
C GLU A 173 15.64 1.03 -16.95
N VAL A 174 15.06 2.15 -16.53
CA VAL A 174 15.11 2.63 -15.13
C VAL A 174 14.50 1.58 -14.20
N VAL A 175 13.26 1.16 -14.46
CA VAL A 175 12.59 0.14 -13.64
C VAL A 175 13.37 -1.17 -13.64
N ARG A 176 13.88 -1.60 -14.80
CA ARG A 176 14.66 -2.84 -14.91
C ARG A 176 15.95 -2.78 -14.08
N GLU A 177 16.80 -1.81 -14.35
CA GLU A 177 18.15 -1.72 -13.76
C GLU A 177 18.09 -1.36 -12.28
N ASP A 178 17.18 -0.45 -11.91
CA ASP A 178 17.19 0.14 -10.59
C ASP A 178 16.29 -0.61 -9.61
N LEU A 179 15.29 -1.37 -10.08
CA LEU A 179 14.35 -2.12 -9.23
C LEU A 179 14.34 -3.62 -9.52
N LEU A 180 14.07 -4.02 -10.77
CA LEU A 180 13.84 -5.45 -11.06
C LEU A 180 15.09 -6.30 -10.89
N LEU A 181 16.27 -5.84 -11.37
CA LEU A 181 17.51 -6.59 -11.23
C LEU A 181 17.97 -6.71 -9.77
N PRO A 182 18.00 -5.63 -8.95
CA PRO A 182 18.35 -5.73 -7.54
C PRO A 182 17.39 -6.62 -6.73
N LEU A 183 16.09 -6.65 -7.09
CA LEU A 183 15.10 -7.54 -6.49
C LEU A 183 15.07 -8.93 -7.12
N GLU A 184 15.99 -9.25 -8.03
CA GLU A 184 16.08 -10.53 -8.74
C GLU A 184 14.80 -10.92 -9.53
N MET A 185 14.00 -9.94 -9.94
CA MET A 185 12.77 -10.10 -10.72
C MET A 185 13.08 -10.28 -12.22
N GLY A 186 13.98 -11.23 -12.54
CA GLY A 186 14.53 -11.44 -13.88
C GLY A 186 13.53 -11.96 -14.93
N ARG A 187 12.33 -12.37 -14.51
CA ARG A 187 11.21 -12.78 -15.37
C ARG A 187 10.12 -11.70 -15.41
N THR A 188 10.42 -10.48 -14.98
CA THR A 188 9.57 -9.30 -15.15
C THR A 188 10.08 -8.48 -16.33
N THR A 189 9.24 -8.32 -17.36
CA THR A 189 9.64 -7.75 -18.65
C THR A 189 8.53 -6.87 -19.24
N THR A 190 8.85 -6.00 -20.20
CA THR A 190 7.85 -5.15 -20.87
C THR A 190 6.97 -5.92 -21.87
N ARG A 191 7.44 -7.06 -22.34
CA ARG A 191 6.76 -7.92 -23.32
C ARG A 191 6.96 -9.39 -22.92
N PRO A 192 6.10 -10.32 -23.37
CA PRO A 192 6.25 -11.74 -23.00
C PRO A 192 7.57 -12.31 -23.52
N ALA A 193 8.26 -13.08 -22.68
CA ALA A 193 9.52 -13.74 -22.98
C ALA A 193 9.52 -15.18 -22.41
N GLY A 194 9.97 -16.15 -23.19
CA GLY A 194 9.99 -17.57 -22.78
C GLY A 194 8.58 -18.10 -22.47
N ARG A 195 8.37 -18.69 -21.29
CA ARG A 195 7.06 -19.25 -20.90
C ARG A 195 6.08 -18.13 -20.49
N ALA A 196 5.10 -17.85 -21.34
CA ALA A 196 4.06 -16.85 -21.09
C ALA A 196 2.67 -17.39 -21.44
N ALA A 197 1.65 -16.97 -20.70
CA ALA A 197 0.27 -17.29 -21.01
C ALA A 197 -0.23 -16.45 -22.20
N GLN A 198 -1.07 -17.04 -23.04
CA GLN A 198 -1.79 -16.34 -24.10
C GLN A 198 -2.95 -15.56 -23.50
N GLY A 199 -3.14 -14.30 -23.91
CA GLY A 199 -4.29 -13.49 -23.50
C GLY A 199 -5.58 -13.98 -24.17
N LEU A 200 -6.64 -14.16 -23.38
CA LEU A 200 -7.91 -14.74 -23.86
C LEU A 200 -9.13 -13.99 -23.32
N ALA A 201 -10.13 -13.77 -24.18
CA ALA A 201 -11.49 -13.50 -23.74
C ALA A 201 -12.23 -14.84 -23.62
N VAL A 202 -12.87 -15.08 -22.47
CA VAL A 202 -13.83 -16.17 -22.30
C VAL A 202 -15.22 -15.63 -22.62
N HIS A 203 -15.97 -16.30 -23.49
CA HIS A 203 -17.32 -15.84 -23.80
C HIS A 203 -18.21 -15.88 -22.55
N PRO A 204 -18.98 -14.82 -22.24
CA PRO A 204 -19.72 -14.70 -20.98
C PRO A 204 -20.76 -15.81 -20.77
N PHE A 205 -21.24 -16.42 -21.86
CA PHE A 205 -22.32 -17.42 -21.82
C PHE A 205 -21.95 -18.78 -22.44
N ALA A 206 -20.69 -19.00 -22.82
CA ALA A 206 -20.28 -20.25 -23.48
C ALA A 206 -18.79 -20.54 -23.26
N ASP A 207 -18.40 -21.82 -23.18
CA ASP A 207 -17.02 -22.28 -22.96
C ASP A 207 -16.19 -22.21 -24.25
N VAL A 208 -16.14 -21.01 -24.84
CA VAL A 208 -15.36 -20.71 -26.02
C VAL A 208 -14.42 -19.54 -25.73
N LEU A 209 -13.24 -19.60 -26.34
CA LEU A 209 -12.12 -18.71 -26.10
C LEU A 209 -11.82 -17.90 -27.36
N LEU A 210 -11.60 -16.60 -27.19
CA LEU A 210 -11.14 -15.70 -28.25
C LEU A 210 -9.75 -15.17 -27.86
N PRO A 211 -8.71 -15.41 -28.67
CA PRO A 211 -7.40 -14.79 -28.45
C PRO A 211 -7.47 -13.25 -28.45
N GLU A 212 -6.86 -12.65 -27.44
CA GLU A 212 -6.66 -11.21 -27.37
C GLU A 212 -5.17 -10.89 -27.59
N PRO A 213 -4.83 -10.20 -28.68
CA PRO A 213 -3.43 -9.98 -29.06
C PRO A 213 -2.74 -9.02 -28.10
N GLU A 214 -1.46 -9.29 -27.85
CA GLU A 214 -0.56 -8.35 -27.19
C GLU A 214 -0.15 -7.22 -28.14
N HIS A 215 0.14 -6.05 -27.57
CA HIS A 215 0.66 -4.88 -28.28
C HIS A 215 1.59 -4.10 -27.33
N ASP A 216 2.49 -3.33 -27.93
CA ASP A 216 3.28 -2.32 -27.22
C ASP A 216 2.45 -1.04 -27.07
N ALA A 217 2.26 -0.58 -25.83
CA ALA A 217 1.48 0.60 -25.47
C ALA A 217 2.28 1.90 -25.57
N GLY A 218 3.57 1.85 -25.95
CA GLY A 218 4.39 3.04 -26.21
C GLY A 218 4.41 4.00 -25.02
N ALA A 219 4.03 5.26 -25.23
CA ALA A 219 3.95 6.27 -24.17
C ALA A 219 2.99 5.89 -23.02
N MET A 220 1.98 5.05 -23.26
CA MET A 220 1.07 4.55 -22.22
C MET A 220 1.64 3.34 -21.45
N ALA A 221 2.78 2.79 -21.86
CA ALA A 221 3.37 1.61 -21.23
C ALA A 221 3.61 1.71 -19.71
N PRO A 222 4.02 2.86 -19.13
CA PRO A 222 4.12 3.04 -17.67
C PRO A 222 2.81 2.79 -16.91
N ALA A 223 1.66 2.88 -17.58
CA ALA A 223 0.37 2.63 -16.94
C ALA A 223 0.06 1.14 -16.77
N GLY A 224 0.63 0.22 -17.57
CA GLY A 224 0.19 -1.17 -17.51
C GLY A 224 0.93 -2.23 -18.33
N GLN A 225 2.11 -1.94 -18.86
CA GLN A 225 2.75 -2.82 -19.85
C GLN A 225 3.41 -4.07 -19.27
N LEU A 226 3.87 -4.05 -18.01
CA LEU A 226 4.76 -5.11 -17.54
C LEU A 226 4.08 -6.49 -17.50
N TRP A 227 4.90 -7.50 -17.72
CA TRP A 227 4.62 -8.91 -17.56
C TRP A 227 5.44 -9.44 -16.39
N THR A 228 4.87 -10.34 -15.59
CA THR A 228 5.53 -10.92 -14.41
C THR A 228 5.11 -12.36 -14.20
N THR A 229 5.82 -13.03 -13.30
CA THR A 229 5.46 -14.34 -12.76
C THR A 229 4.96 -14.21 -11.32
N VAL A 230 4.39 -15.28 -10.77
CA VAL A 230 4.05 -15.34 -9.33
C VAL A 230 5.31 -15.17 -8.50
N ARG A 231 6.42 -15.80 -8.90
CA ARG A 231 7.69 -15.74 -8.15
C ARG A 231 8.25 -14.32 -8.07
N ASP A 232 8.25 -13.60 -9.17
CA ASP A 232 8.76 -12.23 -9.21
C ASP A 232 7.82 -11.28 -8.47
N LEU A 233 6.51 -11.38 -8.70
CA LEU A 233 5.55 -10.50 -8.05
C LEU A 233 5.47 -10.76 -6.52
N ALA A 234 5.79 -11.96 -6.08
CA ALA A 234 5.95 -12.27 -4.65
C ALA A 234 7.14 -11.54 -4.02
N ARG A 235 8.24 -11.32 -4.75
CA ARG A 235 9.35 -10.47 -4.26
C ARG A 235 8.91 -9.01 -4.14
N TRP A 236 8.08 -8.54 -5.07
CA TRP A 236 7.48 -7.22 -4.97
C TRP A 236 6.46 -7.10 -3.82
N ALA A 237 5.74 -8.18 -3.50
CA ALA A 237 4.90 -8.25 -2.31
C ALA A 237 5.73 -8.22 -1.02
N THR A 238 6.87 -8.92 -0.99
CA THR A 238 7.86 -8.83 0.10
C THR A 238 8.41 -7.41 0.26
N PHE A 239 8.70 -6.72 -0.86
CA PHE A 239 9.10 -5.30 -0.87
C PHE A 239 8.03 -4.42 -0.21
N LEU A 240 6.78 -4.53 -0.65
CA LEU A 240 5.66 -3.79 -0.07
C LEU A 240 5.39 -4.16 1.40
N GLY A 241 5.69 -5.40 1.80
CA GLY A 241 5.59 -5.87 3.19
C GLY A 241 6.69 -5.36 4.12
N GLY A 242 7.56 -4.46 3.66
CA GLY A 242 8.59 -3.78 4.45
C GLY A 242 10.03 -4.19 4.11
N ASP A 243 10.26 -5.16 3.20
CA ASP A 243 11.60 -5.55 2.78
C ASP A 243 12.08 -4.80 1.55
N THR A 244 12.43 -3.52 1.70
CA THR A 244 12.79 -2.69 0.54
C THR A 244 14.10 -3.09 -0.14
N ALA A 245 14.84 -4.06 0.41
CA ALA A 245 16.20 -4.43 0.01
C ALA A 245 17.17 -3.23 -0.01
N GLY A 246 16.90 -2.20 0.79
CA GLY A 246 17.66 -0.95 0.80
C GLY A 246 17.45 -0.07 -0.43
N LEU A 247 16.47 -0.37 -1.29
CA LEU A 247 16.17 0.42 -2.50
C LEU A 247 15.30 1.64 -2.20
N LEU A 248 14.61 1.63 -1.06
CA LEU A 248 13.70 2.69 -0.61
C LEU A 248 13.76 2.77 0.91
N ASP A 249 13.67 3.97 1.48
CA ASP A 249 13.56 4.13 2.93
C ASP A 249 12.23 3.53 3.44
N ALA A 250 12.24 3.03 4.67
CA ALA A 250 11.04 2.48 5.30
C ALA A 250 9.98 3.58 5.51
N ASP A 251 10.39 4.80 5.86
CA ASP A 251 9.49 5.94 6.04
C ASP A 251 8.90 6.37 4.70
N THR A 252 9.68 6.33 3.61
CA THR A 252 9.16 6.57 2.25
C THR A 252 8.12 5.52 1.87
N LEU A 253 8.37 4.22 2.13
CA LEU A 253 7.37 3.18 1.84
C LEU A 253 6.09 3.37 2.67
N ALA A 254 6.23 3.75 3.94
CA ALA A 254 5.10 4.06 4.82
C ALA A 254 4.27 5.22 4.26
N GLU A 255 4.91 6.33 3.89
CA GLU A 255 4.29 7.50 3.24
C GLU A 255 3.54 7.10 1.95
N MET A 256 4.16 6.25 1.12
CA MET A 256 3.51 5.76 -0.10
C MET A 256 2.23 4.96 0.17
N CYS A 257 2.12 4.34 1.34
CA CYS A 257 0.95 3.54 1.77
C CYS A 257 -0.04 4.32 2.64
N GLU A 258 0.20 5.62 2.88
CA GLU A 258 -0.77 6.47 3.55
C GLU A 258 -2.02 6.68 2.67
N PRO A 259 -3.21 6.87 3.27
CA PRO A 259 -4.43 7.07 2.52
C PRO A 259 -4.53 8.56 2.12
N HIS A 260 -3.91 8.93 0.99
CA HIS A 260 -3.92 10.31 0.47
C HIS A 260 -5.32 10.73 -0.01
N HIS A 261 -5.99 9.87 -0.77
CA HIS A 261 -7.33 10.15 -1.28
C HIS A 261 -8.27 8.95 -1.17
N VAL A 262 -9.37 9.12 -0.45
CA VAL A 262 -10.43 8.12 -0.30
C VAL A 262 -11.12 7.87 -1.64
N VAL A 263 -11.39 6.60 -1.93
CA VAL A 263 -12.26 6.17 -3.02
C VAL A 263 -13.71 6.28 -2.52
N ASP A 264 -14.38 7.34 -2.95
CA ASP A 264 -15.77 7.63 -2.54
C ASP A 264 -16.77 6.99 -3.50
N GLU A 265 -17.30 5.83 -3.11
CA GLU A 265 -18.36 5.12 -3.81
C GLU A 265 -19.71 5.35 -3.11
N PRO A 266 -20.65 6.08 -3.73
CA PRO A 266 -21.93 6.39 -3.09
C PRO A 266 -22.68 5.14 -2.63
N GLY A 267 -23.01 5.09 -1.34
CA GLY A 267 -23.72 3.96 -0.72
C GLY A 267 -22.83 2.83 -0.19
N ALA A 268 -21.50 2.92 -0.36
CA ALA A 268 -20.54 1.99 0.21
C ALA A 268 -19.76 2.62 1.39
N PRO A 269 -19.27 1.81 2.35
CA PRO A 269 -18.36 2.30 3.38
C PRO A 269 -17.01 2.72 2.77
N TRP A 270 -16.39 3.76 3.33
CA TRP A 270 -15.04 4.17 2.97
C TRP A 270 -14.01 3.17 3.47
N THR A 271 -13.72 2.21 2.61
CA THR A 271 -12.79 1.10 2.88
C THR A 271 -11.58 1.12 1.94
N GLY A 272 -11.60 1.95 0.89
CA GLY A 272 -10.54 2.09 -0.08
C GLY A 272 -10.03 3.52 -0.19
N ALA A 273 -8.73 3.65 -0.43
CA ALA A 273 -8.04 4.89 -0.73
C ALA A 273 -6.90 4.61 -1.72
N HIS A 274 -6.31 5.68 -2.25
CA HIS A 274 -5.04 5.62 -2.96
C HIS A 274 -3.98 6.40 -2.17
N GLY A 275 -2.82 5.78 -2.01
CA GLY A 275 -1.59 6.43 -1.60
C GLY A 275 -0.77 6.85 -2.83
N LEU A 276 0.55 6.94 -2.69
CA LEU A 276 1.45 7.31 -3.79
C LEU A 276 1.74 6.07 -4.66
N GLY A 277 0.87 5.82 -5.64
CA GLY A 277 0.96 4.68 -6.56
C GLY A 277 0.42 3.35 -6.03
N TRP A 278 0.01 3.28 -4.77
CA TRP A 278 -0.61 2.10 -4.17
C TRP A 278 -2.11 2.31 -3.94
N GLN A 279 -2.88 1.24 -4.14
CA GLN A 279 -4.20 1.12 -3.53
C GLN A 279 -4.02 0.74 -2.07
N VAL A 280 -4.80 1.38 -1.20
CA VAL A 280 -4.80 1.14 0.24
C VAL A 280 -6.22 0.78 0.65
N TRP A 281 -6.37 -0.24 1.47
CA TRP A 281 -7.67 -0.66 2.00
C TRP A 281 -7.65 -0.73 3.52
N ASN A 282 -8.78 -0.46 4.13
CA ASN A 282 -9.06 -0.76 5.54
C ASN A 282 -10.33 -1.59 5.59
N VAL A 283 -10.20 -2.86 5.97
CA VAL A 283 -11.30 -3.83 6.06
C VAL A 283 -11.31 -4.38 7.48
N ASP A 284 -12.40 -4.12 8.20
CA ASP A 284 -12.59 -4.53 9.60
C ASP A 284 -11.41 -4.15 10.53
N GLY A 285 -10.82 -2.97 10.28
CA GLY A 285 -9.69 -2.46 11.06
C GLY A 285 -8.32 -2.97 10.62
N VAL A 286 -8.26 -3.86 9.62
CA VAL A 286 -7.02 -4.35 9.04
C VAL A 286 -6.65 -3.55 7.79
N ARG A 287 -5.45 -2.95 7.75
CA ARG A 287 -4.93 -2.23 6.61
C ARG A 287 -4.20 -3.16 5.64
N TYR A 288 -4.47 -2.93 4.37
CA TYR A 288 -3.79 -3.59 3.26
C TYR A 288 -3.30 -2.55 2.27
N ALA A 289 -2.22 -2.84 1.55
CA ALA A 289 -1.84 -2.13 0.35
C ALA A 289 -1.62 -3.09 -0.82
N GLY A 290 -1.59 -2.57 -2.03
CA GLY A 290 -1.32 -3.35 -3.23
C GLY A 290 -1.88 -2.67 -4.47
N HIS A 291 -2.24 -3.46 -5.48
CA HIS A 291 -2.88 -2.94 -6.68
C HIS A 291 -3.56 -4.07 -7.47
N GLY A 292 -4.69 -3.76 -8.11
CA GLY A 292 -5.28 -4.61 -9.15
C GLY A 292 -4.63 -4.40 -10.53
N GLY A 293 -4.79 -5.34 -11.43
CA GLY A 293 -4.32 -5.22 -12.81
C GLY A 293 -5.33 -5.77 -13.78
N SER A 294 -5.56 -5.04 -14.86
CA SER A 294 -6.34 -5.48 -16.01
C SER A 294 -5.63 -5.03 -17.27
N MET A 295 -5.59 -5.91 -18.26
CA MET A 295 -5.30 -5.64 -19.67
C MET A 295 -6.10 -6.67 -20.48
N PRO A 296 -6.43 -6.42 -21.76
CA PRO A 296 -7.08 -7.41 -22.60
C PRO A 296 -6.34 -8.75 -22.57
N GLY A 297 -7.07 -9.79 -22.19
CA GLY A 297 -6.61 -11.15 -21.99
C GLY A 297 -6.04 -11.43 -20.60
N PHE A 298 -6.02 -10.50 -19.64
CA PHE A 298 -5.34 -10.68 -18.34
C PHE A 298 -5.99 -9.92 -17.18
N LEU A 299 -6.04 -10.58 -16.02
CA LEU A 299 -6.29 -9.95 -14.73
C LEU A 299 -5.18 -10.32 -13.75
N ALA A 300 -4.84 -9.38 -12.88
CA ALA A 300 -3.83 -9.54 -11.85
C ALA A 300 -4.28 -8.90 -10.53
N GLY A 301 -3.74 -9.39 -9.42
CA GLY A 301 -3.95 -8.82 -8.11
C GLY A 301 -2.72 -8.98 -7.24
N LEU A 302 -2.39 -7.92 -6.52
CA LEU A 302 -1.41 -7.88 -5.44
C LEU A 302 -2.08 -7.26 -4.22
N ARG A 303 -1.98 -7.92 -3.07
CA ARG A 303 -2.42 -7.38 -1.78
C ARG A 303 -1.46 -7.82 -0.68
N VAL A 304 -1.09 -6.92 0.20
CA VAL A 304 -0.23 -7.15 1.36
C VAL A 304 -0.87 -6.52 2.58
N ARG A 305 -0.93 -7.25 3.68
CA ARG A 305 -1.38 -6.75 4.99
C ARG A 305 -0.28 -5.90 5.61
N LEU A 306 -0.58 -4.66 5.99
CA LEU A 306 0.41 -3.71 6.52
C LEU A 306 0.57 -3.79 8.04
N ASP A 307 -0.48 -4.19 8.76
CA ASP A 307 -0.49 -4.20 10.23
C ASP A 307 0.29 -5.36 10.87
N ALA A 308 1.23 -5.94 10.12
CA ALA A 308 2.17 -6.91 10.67
C ALA A 308 3.40 -6.25 11.30
N GLY A 309 3.54 -4.92 11.26
CA GLY A 309 4.63 -4.27 11.97
C GLY A 309 4.36 -2.80 12.28
N GLY A 310 4.03 -2.50 13.52
CA GLY A 310 4.42 -1.20 14.08
C GLY A 310 5.95 -1.09 14.12
N PRO A 311 6.52 0.11 14.30
CA PRO A 311 7.97 0.32 14.46
C PRO A 311 8.60 -0.60 15.53
N ASP A 312 7.78 -1.09 16.46
CA ASP A 312 8.16 -1.84 17.65
C ASP A 312 8.05 -3.36 17.48
N ASP A 313 7.41 -3.86 16.41
CA ASP A 313 7.12 -5.29 16.22
C ASP A 313 8.31 -6.09 15.63
N GLY A 314 9.54 -5.63 15.89
CA GLY A 314 10.74 -6.43 15.64
C GLY A 314 10.99 -6.87 14.19
N GLY A 315 10.45 -6.14 13.20
CA GLY A 315 10.66 -6.46 11.78
C GLY A 315 9.71 -7.52 11.21
N ALA A 316 8.54 -7.72 11.81
CA ALA A 316 7.51 -8.57 11.24
C ALA A 316 7.01 -8.00 9.88
N ARG A 317 7.11 -8.82 8.84
CA ARG A 317 6.81 -8.47 7.45
C ARG A 317 5.35 -8.81 7.12
N GLY A 318 4.70 -7.94 6.38
CA GLY A 318 3.30 -8.13 5.94
C GLY A 318 3.08 -9.43 5.15
N ASP A 319 2.04 -10.17 5.51
CA ASP A 319 1.58 -11.30 4.68
C ASP A 319 0.99 -10.77 3.36
N GLY A 320 1.31 -11.42 2.25
CA GLY A 320 0.93 -11.00 0.91
C GLY A 320 0.29 -12.09 0.07
N ALA A 321 -0.56 -11.70 -0.88
CA ALA A 321 -1.14 -12.58 -1.88
C ALA A 321 -0.98 -11.98 -3.28
N VAL A 322 -0.60 -12.83 -4.22
CA VAL A 322 -0.49 -12.51 -5.65
C VAL A 322 -1.39 -13.46 -6.45
N VAL A 323 -2.09 -12.92 -7.44
CA VAL A 323 -2.96 -13.69 -8.34
C VAL A 323 -2.76 -13.19 -9.76
N LEU A 324 -2.56 -14.10 -10.70
CA LEU A 324 -2.39 -13.83 -12.13
C LEU A 324 -3.28 -14.79 -12.94
N THR A 325 -4.03 -14.26 -13.90
CA THR A 325 -4.85 -15.09 -14.81
C THR A 325 -4.85 -14.50 -16.22
N ASN A 326 -5.05 -15.35 -17.22
CA ASN A 326 -5.11 -14.97 -18.63
C ASN A 326 -6.55 -14.87 -19.14
N THR A 327 -7.37 -14.06 -18.45
CA THR A 327 -8.63 -13.59 -19.02
C THR A 327 -8.93 -12.14 -18.70
N THR A 328 -9.69 -11.45 -19.56
CA THR A 328 -10.09 -10.03 -19.40
C THR A 328 -11.05 -9.80 -18.23
N THR A 329 -11.92 -10.75 -17.94
CA THR A 329 -12.96 -10.57 -16.92
C THR A 329 -13.27 -11.87 -16.22
N SER A 330 -13.34 -11.82 -14.90
CA SER A 330 -13.86 -12.89 -14.07
C SER A 330 -14.18 -12.36 -12.67
N PRO A 331 -15.35 -12.68 -12.10
CA PRO A 331 -15.69 -12.27 -10.74
C PRO A 331 -14.80 -12.96 -9.69
N ALA A 332 -14.12 -14.05 -10.03
CA ALA A 332 -13.34 -14.85 -9.07
C ALA A 332 -12.01 -14.20 -8.65
N VAL A 333 -11.42 -13.33 -9.47
CA VAL A 333 -10.05 -12.81 -9.24
C VAL A 333 -10.02 -11.80 -8.09
N GLY A 334 -11.06 -10.98 -7.97
CA GLY A 334 -11.18 -9.95 -6.93
C GLY A 334 -11.15 -10.54 -5.52
N PRO A 335 -12.07 -11.46 -5.18
CA PRO A 335 -12.14 -12.12 -3.87
C PRO A 335 -10.92 -12.99 -3.55
N LEU A 336 -10.41 -13.77 -4.53
CA LEU A 336 -9.38 -14.78 -4.31
C LEU A 336 -8.15 -14.28 -3.53
N ARG A 337 -7.67 -13.07 -3.81
CA ARG A 337 -6.52 -12.51 -3.07
C ARG A 337 -6.79 -12.30 -1.57
N SER A 338 -8.02 -11.93 -1.22
CA SER A 338 -8.46 -11.77 0.17
C SER A 338 -8.66 -13.14 0.79
N ASP A 339 -9.37 -14.03 0.10
CA ASP A 339 -9.66 -15.38 0.58
C ASP A 339 -8.38 -16.16 0.92
N LEU A 340 -7.31 -15.99 0.13
CA LEU A 340 -6.00 -16.58 0.40
C LEU A 340 -5.37 -16.03 1.70
N LEU A 341 -5.44 -14.71 1.93
CA LEU A 341 -4.90 -14.08 3.14
C LEU A 341 -5.73 -14.42 4.37
N ASP A 342 -7.05 -14.41 4.24
CA ASP A 342 -7.98 -14.70 5.34
C ASP A 342 -7.83 -16.18 5.75
N ARG A 343 -7.75 -17.09 4.78
CA ARG A 343 -7.51 -18.52 5.05
C ARG A 343 -6.16 -18.77 5.69
N LEU A 344 -5.13 -18.05 5.26
CA LEU A 344 -3.80 -18.12 5.86
C LEU A 344 -3.83 -17.65 7.32
N ALA A 345 -4.48 -16.53 7.61
CA ALA A 345 -4.60 -15.99 8.97
C ALA A 345 -5.43 -16.90 9.89
N GLU A 346 -6.48 -17.54 9.35
CA GLU A 346 -7.32 -18.50 10.09
C GLU A 346 -6.54 -19.76 10.50
N LEU A 347 -5.80 -20.35 9.56
CA LEU A 347 -5.13 -21.65 9.77
C LEU A 347 -3.75 -21.51 10.40
N GLU A 348 -3.08 -20.38 10.17
CA GLU A 348 -1.76 -20.07 10.70
C GLU A 348 -1.73 -18.62 11.21
N PRO A 349 -2.37 -18.35 12.36
CA PRO A 349 -2.33 -17.04 12.98
C PRO A 349 -0.89 -16.66 13.35
N ALA A 350 -0.60 -15.36 13.32
CA ALA A 350 0.70 -14.85 13.75
C ALA A 350 0.99 -15.28 15.20
N PRO A 351 2.24 -15.68 15.52
CA PRO A 351 2.61 -15.99 16.88
C PRO A 351 2.40 -14.76 17.76
N VAL A 352 1.68 -14.93 18.86
CA VAL A 352 1.53 -13.89 19.88
C VAL A 352 2.71 -14.01 20.82
N GLU A 353 3.45 -12.92 21.02
CA GLU A 353 4.54 -12.91 22.00
C GLU A 353 3.97 -13.19 23.39
N ALA A 354 4.54 -14.19 24.07
CA ALA A 354 4.17 -14.45 25.45
C ALA A 354 4.59 -13.25 26.30
N TRP A 355 3.66 -12.74 27.10
CA TRP A 355 3.98 -11.66 28.01
C TRP A 355 5.14 -12.05 28.94
N THR A 356 6.11 -11.15 29.06
CA THR A 356 7.20 -11.26 30.04
C THR A 356 7.28 -9.96 30.86
N ALA A 357 7.66 -10.07 32.13
CA ALA A 357 7.95 -8.89 32.93
C ALA A 357 9.26 -8.25 32.42
N SER A 358 9.25 -6.95 32.09
CA SER A 358 10.46 -6.28 31.61
C SER A 358 11.54 -6.30 32.70
N VAL A 359 12.76 -6.68 32.33
CA VAL A 359 13.91 -6.72 33.24
C VAL A 359 14.59 -5.34 33.21
N GLY A 360 13.95 -4.35 33.82
CA GLY A 360 14.48 -2.97 33.97
C GLY A 360 13.65 -1.89 33.27
N GLY A 361 13.84 -0.63 33.71
CA GLY A 361 13.46 0.58 32.98
C GLY A 361 12.14 1.28 33.37
N HIS A 362 11.16 0.58 33.97
CA HIS A 362 9.83 1.16 34.21
C HIS A 362 9.61 1.77 35.59
N GLY A 363 10.46 1.48 36.58
CA GLY A 363 10.26 1.92 37.97
C GLY A 363 10.12 3.43 38.12
N GLU A 364 10.91 4.18 37.34
CA GLU A 364 10.93 5.65 37.33
C GLU A 364 9.69 6.27 36.65
N LEU A 365 8.97 5.49 35.83
CA LEU A 365 7.79 5.94 35.10
C LEU A 365 6.47 5.50 35.77
N LEU A 366 6.55 4.79 36.90
CA LEU A 366 5.36 4.38 37.66
C LEU A 366 4.57 5.57 38.20
N ASP A 367 5.23 6.71 38.38
CA ASP A 367 4.59 7.98 38.75
C ASP A 367 3.82 8.63 37.58
N LEU A 368 3.88 8.07 36.36
CA LEU A 368 3.11 8.49 35.19
C LEU A 368 1.91 7.61 34.92
N VAL A 369 1.85 6.38 35.43
CA VAL A 369 0.73 5.46 35.16
C VAL A 369 -0.48 5.73 36.06
N GLY A 370 -1.63 5.16 35.70
CA GLY A 370 -2.89 5.30 36.41
C GLY A 370 -3.78 6.40 35.82
N THR A 371 -4.68 6.92 36.64
CA THR A 371 -5.70 7.85 36.17
C THR A 371 -5.17 9.27 35.99
N TRP A 372 -5.65 9.92 34.93
CA TRP A 372 -5.38 11.30 34.55
C TRP A 372 -6.68 12.00 34.13
N HIS A 373 -6.73 13.31 34.33
CA HIS A 373 -7.90 14.13 34.05
C HIS A 373 -7.56 15.33 33.17
N TRP A 374 -8.27 15.47 32.04
CA TRP A 374 -8.33 16.72 31.29
C TRP A 374 -9.66 17.41 31.61
N GLY A 375 -9.60 18.43 32.47
CA GLY A 375 -10.81 18.98 33.11
C GLY A 375 -11.56 17.87 33.87
N PRO A 376 -12.86 17.63 33.59
CA PRO A 376 -13.60 16.50 34.18
C PRO A 376 -13.39 15.17 33.45
N SER A 377 -12.79 15.18 32.25
CA SER A 377 -12.66 13.98 31.41
C SER A 377 -11.56 13.07 31.94
N THR A 378 -11.87 11.79 32.13
CA THR A 378 -10.93 10.81 32.69
C THR A 378 -10.26 9.99 31.58
N THR A 379 -8.96 9.76 31.70
CA THR A 379 -8.18 8.83 30.87
C THR A 379 -7.21 8.04 31.75
N THR A 380 -6.64 6.96 31.21
CA THR A 380 -5.68 6.12 31.92
C THR A 380 -4.35 6.12 31.17
N ALA A 381 -3.27 6.34 31.90
CA ALA A 381 -1.92 6.10 31.43
C ALA A 381 -1.46 4.69 31.85
N ARG A 382 -0.85 3.94 30.94
CA ARG A 382 -0.22 2.65 31.20
C ARG A 382 1.11 2.56 30.47
N LEU A 383 2.00 1.69 30.94
CA LEU A 383 3.23 1.34 30.23
C LEU A 383 2.98 0.06 29.43
N ALA A 384 3.41 0.03 28.17
CA ALA A 384 3.30 -1.15 27.31
C ALA A 384 4.55 -1.25 26.42
N GLY A 385 5.35 -2.29 26.63
CA GLY A 385 6.69 -2.35 26.05
C GLY A 385 7.51 -1.17 26.57
N GLU A 386 8.13 -0.39 25.68
CA GLU A 386 8.88 0.83 26.01
C GLU A 386 8.02 2.11 25.95
N HIS A 387 6.72 1.98 25.67
CA HIS A 387 5.84 3.12 25.42
C HIS A 387 5.01 3.52 26.63
N LEU A 388 4.83 4.84 26.80
CA LEU A 388 3.74 5.39 27.57
C LEU A 388 2.49 5.38 26.69
N VAL A 389 1.38 4.85 27.19
CA VAL A 389 0.10 4.81 26.48
C VAL A 389 -0.90 5.62 27.29
N LEU A 390 -1.43 6.69 26.71
CA LEU A 390 -2.47 7.51 27.33
C LEU A 390 -3.80 7.26 26.60
N GLY A 391 -4.77 6.65 27.30
CA GLY A 391 -6.03 6.19 26.69
C GLY A 391 -5.88 4.86 25.95
N GLU A 392 -6.79 4.59 25.03
CA GLU A 392 -6.76 3.37 24.20
C GLU A 392 -6.42 3.73 22.74
N PRO A 393 -5.24 3.32 22.22
CA PRO A 393 -4.84 3.61 20.85
C PRO A 393 -5.91 3.20 19.83
N GLY A 394 -6.13 4.07 18.84
CA GLY A 394 -7.19 3.88 17.84
C GLY A 394 -8.61 4.20 18.32
N LYS A 395 -8.82 4.58 19.59
CA LYS A 395 -10.11 5.05 20.11
C LYS A 395 -10.01 6.47 20.64
N GLY A 396 -10.83 7.37 20.07
CA GLY A 396 -10.88 8.77 20.49
C GLY A 396 -9.51 9.45 20.34
N ARG A 397 -8.93 9.89 21.45
CA ARG A 397 -7.59 10.51 21.51
C ARG A 397 -6.54 9.61 22.18
N GLY A 398 -6.82 8.32 22.32
CA GLY A 398 -5.85 7.40 22.88
C GLY A 398 -4.62 7.27 21.97
N SER A 399 -3.42 7.28 22.53
CA SER A 399 -2.18 7.23 21.75
C SER A 399 -1.01 6.59 22.52
N ARG A 400 -0.05 6.04 21.77
CA ARG A 400 1.27 5.60 22.25
C ARG A 400 2.29 6.73 22.13
N PHE A 401 3.23 6.76 23.07
CA PHE A 401 4.27 7.79 23.14
C PHE A 401 5.64 7.14 23.33
N ALA A 402 6.60 7.47 22.46
CA ALA A 402 8.00 7.10 22.60
C ALA A 402 8.74 8.10 23.48
N ARG A 403 9.62 7.60 24.36
CA ARG A 403 10.42 8.43 25.25
C ARG A 403 11.55 9.12 24.45
N VAL A 404 11.63 10.44 24.56
CA VAL A 404 12.69 11.28 23.97
C VAL A 404 13.74 11.62 25.03
N SER A 405 13.30 11.88 26.26
CA SER A 405 14.15 12.08 27.44
C SER A 405 13.36 11.74 28.72
N ASP A 406 13.90 12.02 29.91
CA ASP A 406 13.25 11.67 31.19
C ASP A 406 11.83 12.21 31.33
N ASP A 407 11.61 13.44 30.87
CA ASP A 407 10.34 14.15 31.01
C ASP A 407 9.75 14.58 29.65
N ALA A 408 10.21 13.97 28.54
CA ALA A 408 9.71 14.29 27.21
C ALA A 408 9.44 13.02 26.40
N PHE A 409 8.31 13.02 25.72
CA PHE A 409 7.85 11.96 24.84
C PHE A 409 7.27 12.57 23.55
N VAL A 410 7.12 11.75 22.51
CA VAL A 410 6.48 12.12 21.25
C VAL A 410 5.39 11.10 20.92
N GLY A 411 4.22 11.58 20.51
CA GLY A 411 3.11 10.71 20.13
C GLY A 411 3.38 9.98 18.82
N LEU A 412 2.97 8.72 18.74
CA LEU A 412 3.29 7.80 17.65
C LEU A 412 2.11 7.52 16.74
N ASP A 413 0.88 7.81 17.19
CA ASP A 413 -0.33 7.41 16.46
C ASP A 413 -1.56 8.28 16.74
N GLY A 414 -2.55 8.16 15.84
CA GLY A 414 -3.84 8.79 15.96
C GLY A 414 -3.78 10.32 15.97
N TYR A 415 -4.53 10.92 16.90
CA TYR A 415 -4.62 12.38 17.00
C TYR A 415 -3.33 13.05 17.51
N HIS A 416 -2.45 12.29 18.17
CA HIS A 416 -1.24 12.81 18.80
C HIS A 416 0.05 12.45 18.04
N THR A 417 -0.03 11.89 16.83
CA THR A 417 1.15 11.60 16.01
C THR A 417 2.02 12.84 15.84
N GLY A 418 3.29 12.77 16.24
CA GLY A 418 4.26 13.86 16.19
C GLY A 418 4.08 14.93 17.28
N GLU A 419 3.03 14.87 18.09
CA GLU A 419 2.79 15.85 19.15
C GLU A 419 3.69 15.59 20.36
N PRO A 420 4.32 16.63 20.94
CA PRO A 420 5.15 16.48 22.12
C PRO A 420 4.29 16.30 23.38
N LEU A 421 4.66 15.33 24.21
CA LEU A 421 4.17 15.18 25.57
C LEU A 421 5.31 15.51 26.53
N ARG A 422 5.09 16.44 27.46
CA ARG A 422 6.04 16.80 28.50
C ARG A 422 5.50 16.47 29.88
N VAL A 423 6.32 15.86 30.71
CA VAL A 423 6.04 15.65 32.12
C VAL A 423 6.45 16.91 32.87
N VAL A 424 5.51 17.59 33.51
CA VAL A 424 5.80 18.78 34.32
C VAL A 424 5.85 18.37 35.78
N ARG A 425 6.98 18.62 36.42
CA ARG A 425 7.23 18.28 37.83
C ARG A 425 7.16 19.50 38.73
N ARG A 426 6.75 19.29 39.98
CA ARG A 426 6.80 20.28 41.07
C ARG A 426 8.23 20.41 41.58
N ALA A 427 8.47 21.43 42.42
CA ALA A 427 9.78 21.68 43.02
C ALA A 427 10.29 20.53 43.92
N ASP A 428 9.39 19.68 44.42
CA ASP A 428 9.72 18.48 45.21
C ASP A 428 10.01 17.23 44.35
N GLY A 429 9.99 17.36 43.02
CA GLY A 429 10.22 16.28 42.07
C GLY A 429 8.99 15.45 41.72
N THR A 430 7.85 15.65 42.40
CA THR A 430 6.61 14.93 42.08
C THR A 430 5.99 15.43 40.78
N VAL A 431 5.29 14.55 40.05
CA VAL A 431 4.61 14.93 38.82
C VAL A 431 3.42 15.84 39.13
N SER A 432 3.40 17.02 38.53
CA SER A 432 2.27 17.96 38.57
C SER A 432 1.22 17.56 37.54
N HIS A 433 1.59 17.55 36.27
CA HIS A 433 0.69 17.29 35.17
C HIS A 433 1.45 16.82 33.92
N LEU A 434 0.73 16.23 32.97
CA LEU A 434 1.22 16.01 31.62
C LEU A 434 0.76 17.15 30.73
N ASP A 435 1.70 17.71 29.98
CA ASP A 435 1.46 18.72 28.96
C ASP A 435 1.52 18.06 27.58
N LEU A 436 0.38 17.94 26.92
CA LEU A 436 0.27 17.33 25.61
C LEU A 436 -0.44 18.31 24.68
N ALA A 437 0.33 19.00 23.84
CA ALA A 437 -0.14 20.11 23.01
C ALA A 437 -0.86 21.21 23.84
N SER A 438 -2.20 21.30 23.76
CA SER A 438 -3.01 22.24 24.57
C SER A 438 -3.73 21.56 25.73
N PHE A 439 -3.53 20.26 25.92
CA PHE A 439 -4.20 19.44 26.92
C PHE A 439 -3.32 19.31 28.17
N ARG A 440 -3.84 19.78 29.30
CA ARG A 440 -3.25 19.58 30.63
C ARG A 440 -3.96 18.40 31.30
N PHE A 441 -3.20 17.34 31.54
CA PHE A 441 -3.69 16.16 32.25
C PHE A 441 -3.20 16.20 33.70
N THR A 442 -4.13 16.22 34.65
CA THR A 442 -3.86 16.34 36.09
C THR A 442 -4.30 15.07 36.83
N ARG A 443 -3.79 14.85 38.05
CA ARG A 443 -4.11 13.64 38.84
C ARG A 443 -5.52 13.67 39.44
N THR A 444 -6.10 14.85 39.58
CA THR A 444 -7.49 15.06 40.00
C THR A 444 -8.16 16.07 39.07
N PRO A 445 -9.47 15.99 38.82
CA PRO A 445 -10.17 16.98 38.01
C PRO A 445 -9.93 18.42 38.50
N TYR A 446 -9.38 19.27 37.62
CA TYR A 446 -9.01 20.65 37.94
C TYR A 446 -8.14 20.79 39.21
N ASP A 447 -7.03 20.04 39.28
CA ASP A 447 -6.08 20.09 40.40
C ASP A 447 -5.61 21.54 40.69
N PRO A 448 -5.94 22.12 41.87
CA PRO A 448 -5.58 23.50 42.21
C PRO A 448 -4.07 23.67 42.44
N GLY A 449 -3.33 22.58 42.65
CA GLY A 449 -1.88 22.55 42.75
C GLY A 449 -1.17 22.24 41.43
N ALA A 450 -1.89 22.27 40.31
CA ALA A 450 -1.37 22.16 38.95
C ALA A 450 -1.70 23.42 38.13
N ASP A 451 -1.05 23.56 36.98
CA ASP A 451 -1.41 24.60 36.02
C ASP A 451 -2.75 24.24 35.36
N VAL A 452 -3.80 24.99 35.69
CA VAL A 452 -5.14 24.88 35.09
C VAL A 452 -5.39 26.16 34.28
N PRO A 453 -5.11 26.15 32.96
CA PRO A 453 -5.28 27.33 32.12
C PRO A 453 -6.71 27.86 32.17
N GLY A 454 -6.86 29.17 32.38
CA GLY A 454 -8.15 29.83 32.53
C GLY A 454 -8.74 29.78 33.96
N GLY A 455 -8.12 29.03 34.87
CA GLY A 455 -8.55 28.89 36.26
C GLY A 455 -9.85 28.09 36.42
N VAL A 456 -10.36 28.07 37.65
CA VAL A 456 -11.67 27.52 38.00
C VAL A 456 -12.47 28.55 38.80
N ASP A 457 -13.79 28.37 38.87
CA ASP A 457 -14.62 29.19 39.73
C ASP A 457 -14.17 29.06 41.20
N VAL A 458 -14.15 30.18 41.92
CA VAL A 458 -13.73 30.25 43.32
C VAL A 458 -14.62 29.44 44.26
N ALA A 459 -15.88 29.18 43.87
CA ALA A 459 -16.81 28.33 44.60
C ALA A 459 -16.52 26.83 44.40
N GLY A 460 -15.72 26.44 43.40
CA GLY A 460 -15.35 25.06 43.14
C GLY A 460 -16.52 24.18 42.66
N TRP A 461 -16.51 22.91 43.07
CA TRP A 461 -17.60 21.96 42.81
C TRP A 461 -18.74 22.22 43.80
N VAL A 462 -19.86 22.78 43.32
CA VAL A 462 -21.03 23.15 44.15
C VAL A 462 -22.16 22.14 44.01
#